data_AF-A0A857FVQ9-F1
#
_entry.id   AF-A0A857FVQ9-F1
#
_cell.length_a   1.000
_cell.length_b   1.000
_cell.length_c   1.000
_cell.angle_alpha   90.00
_cell.angle_beta   90.00
_cell.angle_gamma   90.00
#
_symmetry.space_group_name_H-M   'P 1'
#
loop_
_entity.id
_entity.type
_entity.pdbx_description
1 polymer ?
#
loop_
_entity_poly.entity_id
_entity_poly.type
_entity_poly.pdbx_seq_one_letter_code
_entity_poly.pdbx_strand_id
1 'polypeptide(L)'
;MLERALYRIARKHAGQQRGGWICRVEVLHEKTGSDAQPKEFNRMLRKIIEADQLPDYTMSLTQTVEGTPAVMFQLRGIEAATELHRKLEKERERVEADRRRAEEVDGLMDRLSRGRPR
;
A
#
# COMPACT_ATOMS: atom_id res chain seq x y z
N MET A 1 -20.96 -16.53 -3.62
CA MET A 1 -21.86 -15.61 -2.86
C MET A 1 -21.09 -14.57 -2.05
N LEU A 2 -20.01 -14.98 -1.36
CA LEU A 2 -19.18 -14.08 -0.56
C LEU A 2 -18.43 -13.02 -1.39
N GLU A 3 -17.80 -13.38 -2.51
CA GLU A 3 -17.07 -12.41 -3.36
C GLU A 3 -17.96 -11.27 -3.87
N ARG A 4 -19.19 -11.60 -4.28
CA ARG A 4 -20.20 -10.60 -4.70
C ARG A 4 -20.60 -9.69 -3.55
N ALA A 5 -20.73 -10.23 -2.33
CA ALA A 5 -21.01 -9.43 -1.14
C ALA A 5 -19.84 -8.50 -0.82
N LEU A 6 -18.60 -9.03 -0.85
CA LEU A 6 -17.37 -8.26 -0.66
C LEU A 6 -17.25 -7.12 -1.68
N TYR A 7 -17.48 -7.38 -2.96
CA TYR A 7 -17.49 -6.35 -4.01
C TYR A 7 -18.52 -5.25 -3.72
N ARG A 8 -19.76 -5.60 -3.34
CA ARG A 8 -20.79 -4.60 -3.01
C ARG A 8 -20.40 -3.74 -1.81
N ILE A 9 -19.84 -4.36 -0.77
CA ILE A 9 -19.37 -3.67 0.44
C ILE A 9 -18.21 -2.72 0.07
N ALA A 10 -17.23 -3.21 -0.69
CA ALA A 10 -16.09 -2.41 -1.16
C ALA A 10 -16.58 -1.22 -1.99
N ARG A 11 -17.44 -1.45 -2.98
CA ARG A 11 -18.01 -0.39 -3.82
C ARG A 11 -18.78 0.66 -3.02
N LYS A 12 -19.52 0.25 -1.99
CA LYS A 12 -20.29 1.15 -1.13
C LYS A 12 -19.43 1.96 -0.16
N HIS A 13 -18.38 1.36 0.40
CA HIS A 13 -17.60 1.96 1.48
C HIS A 13 -16.25 2.52 1.04
N ALA A 14 -15.52 1.80 0.20
CA ALA A 14 -14.26 2.27 -0.39
C ALA A 14 -14.51 3.24 -1.54
N GLY A 15 -15.52 2.96 -2.39
CA GLY A 15 -15.83 3.77 -3.56
C GLY A 15 -14.58 3.98 -4.42
N GLN A 16 -14.23 5.24 -4.69
CA GLN A 16 -13.03 5.62 -5.46
C GLN A 16 -11.90 6.22 -4.62
N GLN A 17 -11.88 5.97 -3.32
CA GLN A 17 -10.88 6.53 -2.42
C GLN A 17 -9.47 6.04 -2.78
N ARG A 18 -8.56 6.97 -3.15
CA ARG A 18 -7.17 6.64 -3.54
C ARG A 18 -6.38 5.95 -2.44
N GLY A 19 -6.68 6.29 -1.18
CA GLY A 19 -6.07 5.68 0.00
C GLY A 19 -6.60 4.28 0.32
N GLY A 20 -7.59 3.77 -0.42
CA GLY A 20 -8.28 2.53 -0.09
C GLY A 20 -9.15 2.62 1.16
N TRP A 21 -9.68 1.48 1.58
CA TRP A 21 -10.55 1.40 2.76
C TRP A 21 -10.22 0.15 3.59
N ILE A 22 -10.01 0.36 4.88
CA ILE A 22 -9.73 -0.70 5.84
C ILE A 22 -11.01 -1.07 6.59
N CYS A 23 -11.29 -2.37 6.69
CA CYS A 23 -12.40 -2.90 7.47
C CYS A 23 -11.93 -4.04 8.37
N ARG A 24 -12.28 -4.01 9.65
CA ARG A 24 -12.01 -5.14 10.57
C ARG A 24 -12.70 -6.41 10.05
N VAL A 25 -12.02 -7.55 10.18
CA VAL A 25 -12.54 -8.83 9.67
C VAL A 25 -13.89 -9.18 10.29
N GLU A 26 -14.06 -8.94 11.59
CA GLU A 26 -15.32 -9.16 12.31
C GLU A 26 -16.47 -8.32 11.74
N VAL A 27 -16.24 -7.02 11.54
CA VAL A 27 -17.22 -6.11 10.95
C VAL A 27 -17.53 -6.51 9.50
N LEU A 28 -16.51 -6.96 8.76
CA LEU A 28 -16.70 -7.45 7.40
C LEU A 28 -17.56 -8.71 7.38
N HIS A 29 -17.36 -9.62 8.34
CA HIS A 29 -18.16 -10.82 8.51
C HIS A 29 -19.65 -10.47 8.71
N GLU A 30 -19.94 -9.56 9.65
CA GLU A 30 -21.29 -9.06 9.90
C GLU A 30 -21.91 -8.40 8.66
N LYS A 31 -21.15 -7.50 7.99
CA LYS A 31 -21.61 -6.80 6.78
C LYS A 31 -21.90 -7.74 5.61
N THR A 32 -21.18 -8.85 5.52
CA THR A 32 -21.43 -9.86 4.48
C THR A 32 -22.68 -10.68 4.75
N GLY A 33 -23.15 -10.74 6.00
CA GLY A 33 -24.26 -11.60 6.41
C GLY A 33 -23.95 -13.08 6.21
N SER A 34 -22.68 -13.48 6.34
CA SER A 34 -22.24 -14.86 6.16
C SER A 34 -22.63 -15.72 7.37
N ASP A 35 -23.24 -16.87 7.12
CA ASP A 35 -23.55 -17.86 8.17
C ASP A 35 -22.36 -18.73 8.59
N ALA A 36 -21.20 -18.56 7.93
CA ALA A 36 -20.01 -19.32 8.27
C ALA A 36 -19.47 -18.96 9.66
N GLN A 37 -18.88 -19.95 10.35
CA GLN A 37 -18.16 -19.67 11.59
C GLN A 37 -16.96 -18.74 11.33
N PRO A 38 -16.52 -17.92 12.31
CA PRO A 38 -15.44 -16.95 12.10
C PRO A 38 -14.15 -17.54 11.53
N LYS A 39 -13.77 -18.77 11.93
CA LYS A 39 -12.59 -19.46 11.39
C LYS A 39 -12.74 -19.82 9.91
N GLU A 40 -13.90 -20.34 9.53
CA GLU A 40 -14.19 -20.68 8.14
C GLU A 40 -14.34 -19.43 7.27
N PHE A 41 -14.95 -18.37 7.79
CA PHE A 41 -15.00 -17.08 7.12
C PHE A 41 -13.59 -16.56 6.84
N ASN A 42 -12.69 -16.58 7.83
CA ASN A 42 -11.29 -16.21 7.65
C ASN A 42 -10.59 -17.07 6.58
N ARG A 43 -10.84 -18.38 6.56
CA ARG A 43 -10.27 -19.29 5.56
C ARG A 43 -10.77 -18.96 4.16
N MET A 44 -12.07 -18.73 3.99
CA MET A 44 -12.66 -18.34 2.69
C MET A 44 -12.14 -16.97 2.25
N LEU A 45 -12.07 -15.99 3.15
CA LEU A 45 -11.55 -14.66 2.90
C LEU A 45 -10.10 -14.71 2.40
N ARG A 46 -9.24 -15.50 3.04
CA ARG A 46 -7.86 -15.73 2.60
C ARG A 46 -7.79 -16.28 1.18
N LYS A 47 -8.62 -17.27 0.85
CA LYS A 47 -8.68 -17.84 -0.51
C LYS A 47 -9.11 -16.80 -1.55
N ILE A 48 -10.07 -15.93 -1.21
CA ILE A 48 -10.53 -14.88 -2.13
C ILE A 48 -9.43 -13.83 -2.33
N ILE A 49 -8.74 -13.44 -1.25
CA ILE A 49 -7.60 -12.53 -1.30
C ILE A 49 -6.49 -13.11 -2.19
N GLU A 50 -6.15 -14.39 -2.00
CA GLU A 50 -5.13 -15.08 -2.78
C GLU A 50 -5.51 -15.25 -4.25
N ALA A 51 -6.78 -15.53 -4.54
CA ALA A 51 -7.28 -15.60 -5.91
C ALA A 51 -7.21 -14.24 -6.62
N ASP A 52 -7.37 -13.15 -5.87
CA ASP A 52 -7.34 -11.77 -6.36
C ASP A 52 -8.23 -11.52 -7.60
N GLN A 53 -9.45 -12.08 -7.59
CA GLN A 53 -10.40 -11.99 -8.71
C GLN A 53 -11.56 -11.01 -8.46
N LEU A 54 -11.48 -10.14 -7.44
CA LEU A 54 -12.53 -9.16 -7.19
C LEU A 54 -12.51 -8.06 -8.27
N PRO A 55 -13.59 -7.82 -9.03
CA PRO A 55 -13.59 -6.74 -10.03
C PRO A 55 -13.28 -5.39 -9.39
N ASP A 56 -12.54 -4.54 -10.10
CA ASP A 56 -12.13 -3.17 -9.71
C ASP A 56 -11.32 -3.03 -8.41
N TYR A 57 -11.26 -4.02 -7.54
CA TYR A 57 -10.62 -3.93 -6.22
C TYR A 57 -9.67 -5.10 -5.97
N THR A 58 -8.46 -4.81 -5.49
CA THR A 58 -7.61 -5.80 -4.82
C THR A 58 -7.86 -5.76 -3.31
N MET A 59 -7.61 -6.87 -2.64
CA MET A 59 -7.73 -7.00 -1.20
C MET A 59 -6.43 -7.50 -0.59
N SER A 60 -6.05 -6.97 0.57
CA SER A 60 -4.91 -7.46 1.33
C SER A 60 -5.24 -7.57 2.82
N LEU A 61 -4.62 -8.55 3.49
CA LEU A 61 -4.70 -8.66 4.94
C LEU A 61 -3.85 -7.57 5.60
N THR A 62 -4.42 -6.93 6.61
CA THR A 62 -3.75 -5.90 7.41
C THR A 62 -4.22 -5.99 8.86
N GLN A 63 -3.78 -5.04 9.69
CA GLN A 63 -4.23 -4.89 11.06
C GLN A 63 -4.55 -3.42 11.35
N THR A 64 -5.46 -3.18 12.29
CA THR A 64 -5.70 -1.83 12.83
C THR A 64 -4.52 -1.38 13.67
N VAL A 65 -4.52 -0.10 14.08
CA VAL A 65 -3.51 0.45 15.00
C VAL A 65 -3.45 -0.32 16.33
N GLU A 66 -4.57 -0.93 16.72
CA GLU A 66 -4.74 -1.75 17.92
C GLU A 66 -4.36 -3.24 17.69
N GLY A 67 -3.82 -3.59 16.53
CA GLY A 67 -3.42 -4.96 16.18
C GLY A 67 -4.58 -5.89 15.82
N THR A 68 -5.80 -5.37 15.63
CA THR A 68 -6.97 -6.19 15.28
C THR A 68 -6.93 -6.57 13.80
N PRO A 69 -7.20 -7.84 13.40
CA PRO A 69 -7.21 -8.25 12.00
C PRO A 69 -8.20 -7.45 11.15
N ALA A 70 -7.73 -6.99 9.99
CA ALA A 70 -8.51 -6.21 9.05
C ALA A 70 -8.17 -6.58 7.59
N VAL A 71 -9.03 -6.12 6.68
CA VAL A 71 -8.85 -6.22 5.24
C VAL A 71 -8.79 -4.83 4.67
N MET A 72 -7.80 -4.58 3.82
CA MET A 72 -7.66 -3.38 3.04
C MET A 72 -8.21 -3.62 1.64
N PHE A 73 -9.11 -2.76 1.18
CA PHE A 73 -9.64 -2.74 -0.19
C PHE A 73 -9.02 -1.57 -0.95
N GLN A 74 -8.44 -1.84 -2.11
CA GLN A 74 -7.81 -0.82 -2.96
C GLN A 74 -8.30 -0.96 -4.38
N LEU A 75 -8.55 0.16 -5.07
CA LEU A 75 -8.87 0.11 -6.49
C LEU A 75 -7.70 -0.48 -7.29
N ARG A 76 -8.00 -1.46 -8.15
CA ARG A 76 -7.06 -1.99 -9.14
C ARG A 76 -6.61 -0.87 -10.07
N GLY A 77 -5.34 -0.89 -10.45
CA GLY A 77 -4.71 0.13 -11.28
C GLY A 77 -4.22 1.38 -10.53
N ILE A 78 -4.74 1.69 -9.34
CA ILE A 78 -4.13 2.71 -8.46
C ILE A 78 -2.80 2.20 -7.88
N GLU A 79 -2.68 0.90 -7.68
CA GLU A 79 -1.48 0.27 -7.12
C GLU A 79 -0.26 0.48 -8.02
N ALA A 80 -0.40 0.32 -9.34
CA ALA A 80 0.65 0.63 -10.30
C ALA A 80 1.07 2.12 -10.26
N ALA A 81 0.11 3.03 -10.13
CA ALA A 81 0.39 4.46 -10.01
C ALA A 81 1.06 4.82 -8.67
N THR A 82 0.67 4.15 -7.58
CA THR A 82 1.23 4.34 -6.23
C THR A 82 2.64 3.76 -6.14
N GLU A 83 2.87 2.60 -6.74
CA GLU A 83 4.20 1.99 -6.82
C GLU A 83 5.13 2.80 -7.71
N LEU A 84 4.65 3.30 -8.84
CA LEU A 84 5.39 4.25 -9.68
C LEU A 84 5.75 5.51 -8.89
N HIS A 85 4.81 6.08 -8.13
CA HIS A 85 5.08 7.26 -7.31
C HIS A 85 6.16 6.99 -6.26
N ARG A 86 6.08 5.87 -5.52
CA ARG A 86 7.13 5.47 -4.56
C ARG A 86 8.48 5.23 -5.22
N LYS A 87 8.50 4.62 -6.42
CA LYS A 87 9.74 4.42 -7.21
C LYS A 87 10.33 5.76 -7.62
N LEU A 88 9.52 6.68 -8.12
CA LEU A 88 9.94 8.03 -8.50
C LEU A 88 10.46 8.83 -7.30
N GLU A 89 9.82 8.74 -6.13
CA GLU A 89 10.32 9.37 -4.90
C GLU A 89 11.68 8.82 -4.48
N LYS A 90 11.84 7.48 -4.43
CA LYS A 90 13.14 6.86 -4.14
C LYS A 90 14.21 7.23 -5.15
N GLU A 91 13.87 7.32 -6.43
CA GLU A 91 14.81 7.70 -7.47
C GLU A 91 15.23 9.17 -7.34
N ARG A 92 14.27 10.06 -7.04
CA ARG A 92 14.56 11.47 -6.75
C ARG A 92 15.49 11.62 -5.55
N GLU A 93 15.25 10.88 -4.46
CA GLU A 93 16.13 10.88 -3.28
C GLU A 93 17.55 10.40 -3.64
N ARG A 94 17.68 9.35 -4.46
CA ARG A 94 18.98 8.87 -4.94
C ARG A 94 19.71 9.95 -5.75
N VAL A 95 19.03 10.55 -6.72
CA VAL A 95 19.60 11.62 -7.56
C VAL A 95 20.02 12.82 -6.71
N GLU A 96 19.21 13.20 -5.72
CA GLU A 96 19.52 14.33 -4.83
C GLU A 96 20.72 14.03 -3.92
N ALA A 97 20.83 12.80 -3.41
CA ALA A 97 21.98 12.35 -2.64
C ALA A 97 23.27 12.31 -3.47
N ASP A 98 23.19 11.88 -4.72
CA ASP A 98 24.32 11.87 -5.66
C ASP A 98 24.80 13.28 -5.96
N ARG A 99 23.86 14.20 -6.24
CA ARG A 99 24.17 15.62 -6.45
C ARG A 99 24.86 16.22 -5.22
N ARG A 100 24.32 16.00 -4.02
CA ARG A 100 24.91 16.52 -2.77
C ARG A 100 26.34 15.99 -2.57
N ARG A 101 26.58 14.70 -2.83
CA ARG A 101 27.93 14.12 -2.75
C ARG A 101 28.89 14.76 -3.75
N ALA A 102 28.45 15.06 -4.96
CA ALA A 102 29.30 15.72 -5.96
C ALA A 102 29.68 17.14 -5.53
N GLU A 103 28.73 17.92 -5.01
CA GLU A 103 28.97 19.27 -4.48
C GLU A 103 29.95 19.27 -3.29
N GLU A 104 29.87 18.28 -2.39
CA GLU A 104 30.81 18.13 -1.28
C GLU A 104 32.24 17.83 -1.76
N VAL A 105 32.39 16.93 -2.74
CA VAL A 105 33.70 16.58 -3.32
C VAL A 105 34.31 17.78 -4.04
N ASP A 106 33.52 18.50 -4.84
CA ASP A 106 33.96 19.71 -5.52
C ASP A 106 34.42 20.77 -4.52
N GLY A 107 33.61 21.05 -3.49
CA GLY A 107 33.96 21.98 -2.42
C GLY A 107 35.22 21.58 -1.63
N LEU A 108 35.49 20.28 -1.45
CA LEU A 108 36.72 19.78 -0.85
C LEU A 108 37.93 20.00 -1.77
N MET A 109 37.81 19.69 -3.06
CA MET A 109 38.86 19.89 -4.06
C MET A 109 39.23 21.37 -4.18
N ASP A 110 38.22 22.23 -4.16
CA ASP A 110 38.36 23.68 -4.17
C ASP A 110 39.10 24.22 -2.94
N ARG A 111 38.89 23.60 -1.77
CA ARG A 111 39.58 23.96 -0.54
C ARG A 111 41.04 23.50 -0.56
N LEU A 112 41.30 22.29 -1.04
CA LEU A 112 42.66 21.74 -1.18
C LEU A 112 43.48 22.55 -2.20
N SER A 113 42.85 23.00 -3.29
CA SER A 113 43.49 23.81 -4.33
C SER A 113 43.85 25.22 -3.85
N ARG A 114 43.07 25.79 -2.92
CA ARG A 114 43.35 27.09 -2.28
C ARG A 114 44.39 27.03 -1.15
N GLY A 115 44.80 25.83 -0.72
CA GLY A 115 45.64 25.59 0.46
C GLY A 115 47.12 25.26 0.21
N ARG A 116 47.73 25.72 -0.89
CA ARG A 116 49.21 25.66 -1.05
C ARG A 116 49.86 27.00 -0.71
N PRO A 117 50.41 27.21 0.50
CA PRO A 117 51.43 28.23 0.69
C PRO A 117 52.73 27.80 -0.01
N ARG A 118 53.45 28.77 -0.57
CA ARG A 118 54.78 28.61 -1.17
C ARG A 118 55.82 28.26 -0.11
#